data_AF-A0AAD1T5S4-F1
#
_entry.id   AF-A0AAD1T5S4-F1
#
_cell.length_a   1.000
_cell.length_b   1.000
_cell.length_c   1.000
_cell.angle_alpha   90.00
_cell.angle_beta   90.00
_cell.angle_gamma   90.00
#
_symmetry.space_group_name_H-M   'P 1'
#
loop_
_entity.id
_entity.type
_entity.pdbx_description
1 polymer ?
#
loop_
_entity_poly.entity_id
_entity_poly.type
_entity_poly.pdbx_seq_one_letter_code
_entity_poly.pdbx_strand_id
1 'polypeptide(L)'
;MAPCLPMQKADCQAENGMRKLRKPVIEKMRRDRINSSIEQLRVLLEKEFDKQHLPSKPEKADILEMTVTFLQQQLAGKTVITPGQAHAEGYCKCVQDSLNYLSCYDGQSYQQIKQFQPPQFASQDMSHVTLHSSPPSVNSAHNWNGQFLPNTTKSLWRPW
;
A
#
# COMPACT_ATOMS: atom_id res chain seq x y z
N MET A 1 -39.30 -16.60 65.16
CA MET A 1 -38.79 -15.32 64.63
C MET A 1 -37.28 -15.36 64.70
N ALA A 2 -36.60 -15.58 63.58
CA ALA A 2 -35.13 -15.58 63.51
C ALA A 2 -34.65 -14.19 63.07
N PRO A 3 -33.62 -13.60 63.71
CA PRO A 3 -33.12 -12.29 63.32
C PRO A 3 -32.26 -12.38 62.06
N CYS A 4 -32.50 -11.46 61.12
CA CYS A 4 -31.77 -11.34 59.86
C CYS A 4 -30.43 -10.63 60.13
N LEU A 5 -29.30 -11.29 59.86
CA LEU A 5 -27.97 -10.68 59.91
C LEU A 5 -27.72 -9.84 58.65
N PRO A 6 -27.05 -8.68 58.75
CA PRO A 6 -26.72 -7.88 57.59
C PRO A 6 -25.61 -8.53 56.78
N MET A 7 -25.89 -8.78 55.50
CA MET A 7 -24.91 -9.25 54.51
C MET A 7 -23.81 -8.19 54.34
N GLN A 8 -22.59 -8.57 54.71
CA GLN A 8 -21.39 -7.76 54.52
C GLN A 8 -21.18 -7.53 53.01
N LYS A 9 -21.13 -6.25 52.60
CA LYS A 9 -20.72 -5.84 51.26
C LYS A 9 -19.25 -6.17 51.08
N ALA A 10 -18.97 -7.25 50.35
CA ALA A 10 -17.65 -7.56 49.85
C ALA A 10 -17.18 -6.46 48.88
N ASP A 11 -15.89 -6.17 48.93
CA ASP A 11 -15.19 -5.06 48.33
C ASP A 11 -15.39 -4.90 46.80
N CYS A 12 -16.14 -3.87 46.39
CA CYS A 12 -16.20 -3.44 44.99
C CYS A 12 -15.04 -2.49 44.58
N GLN A 13 -13.96 -2.37 45.37
CA GLN A 13 -12.88 -1.42 45.09
C GLN A 13 -11.67 -2.00 44.33
N ALA A 14 -11.57 -3.32 44.16
CA ALA A 14 -10.41 -3.95 43.50
C ALA A 14 -10.42 -3.85 41.96
N GLU A 15 -11.58 -3.62 41.33
CA GLU A 15 -11.71 -3.75 39.88
C GLU A 15 -11.18 -2.52 39.11
N ASN A 16 -11.24 -1.33 39.71
CA ASN A 16 -10.80 -0.08 39.08
C ASN A 16 -9.26 0.07 39.06
N GLY A 17 -8.56 -0.55 40.02
CA GLY A 17 -7.09 -0.62 40.05
C GLY A 17 -6.55 -1.52 38.94
N MET A 18 -7.13 -2.70 38.73
CA MET A 18 -6.70 -3.62 37.67
C MET A 18 -6.91 -3.04 36.26
N ARG A 19 -8.00 -2.29 36.02
CA ARG A 19 -8.21 -1.61 34.73
C ARG A 19 -7.21 -0.46 34.51
N LYS A 20 -6.72 0.20 35.58
CA LYS A 20 -5.70 1.25 35.53
C LYS A 20 -4.27 0.70 35.41
N LEU A 21 -3.98 -0.51 35.91
CA LEU A 21 -2.68 -1.17 35.76
C LEU A 21 -2.56 -2.05 34.50
N ARG A 22 -3.66 -2.55 33.92
CA ARG A 22 -3.62 -3.32 32.65
C ARG A 22 -3.32 -2.44 31.44
N LYS A 23 -3.88 -1.22 31.40
CA LYS A 23 -3.63 -0.23 30.33
C LYS A 23 -2.14 0.10 30.14
N PRO A 24 -1.33 0.39 31.19
CA PRO A 24 0.09 0.67 31.01
C PRO A 24 0.90 -0.55 30.57
N VAL A 25 0.48 -1.78 30.91
CA VAL A 25 1.16 -3.00 30.44
C VAL A 25 0.91 -3.21 28.94
N ILE A 26 -0.34 -3.11 28.48
CA ILE A 26 -0.66 -3.25 27.05
C ILE A 26 0.00 -2.14 26.23
N GLU A 27 0.03 -0.91 26.75
CA GLU A 27 0.72 0.21 26.10
C GLU A 27 2.24 -0.03 26.02
N LYS A 28 2.85 -0.56 27.08
CA LYS A 28 4.25 -0.97 27.06
C LYS A 28 4.50 -2.03 25.98
N MET A 29 3.69 -3.08 25.93
CA MET A 29 3.80 -4.11 24.90
C MET A 29 3.65 -3.54 23.48
N ARG A 30 2.74 -2.57 23.28
CA ARG A 30 2.59 -1.89 22.00
C ARG A 30 3.84 -1.09 21.63
N ARG A 31 4.40 -0.33 22.58
CA ARG A 31 5.64 0.44 22.38
C ARG A 31 6.81 -0.48 22.07
N ASP A 32 6.93 -1.58 22.80
CA ASP A 32 7.99 -2.57 22.58
C ASP A 32 7.87 -3.21 21.20
N ARG A 33 6.65 -3.54 20.76
CA ARG A 33 6.39 -4.04 19.40
C ARG A 33 6.78 -3.02 18.33
N ILE A 34 6.39 -1.75 18.49
CA ILE A 34 6.74 -0.67 17.55
C ILE A 34 8.27 -0.50 17.49
N ASN A 35 8.94 -0.44 18.65
CA ASN A 35 10.39 -0.29 18.71
C ASN A 35 11.10 -1.49 18.08
N SER A 36 10.61 -2.71 18.31
CA SER A 36 11.13 -3.92 17.68
C SER A 36 11.01 -3.87 16.15
N SER A 37 9.84 -3.45 15.63
CA SER A 37 9.68 -3.29 14.18
C SER A 37 10.57 -2.20 13.58
N ILE A 38 10.83 -1.11 14.31
CA ILE A 38 11.76 -0.06 13.84
C ILE A 38 13.20 -0.60 13.77
N GLU A 39 13.63 -1.39 14.76
CA GLU A 39 14.95 -2.01 14.72
C GLU A 39 15.07 -3.06 13.60
N GLN A 40 14.00 -3.84 13.35
CA GLN A 40 13.94 -4.74 12.21
C GLN A 40 14.10 -4.00 10.87
N LEU A 41 13.42 -2.85 10.71
CA LEU A 41 13.59 -2.00 9.53
C LEU A 41 15.03 -1.53 9.35
N ARG A 42 15.69 -1.12 10.44
CA ARG A 42 17.11 -0.73 10.40
C ARG A 42 18.00 -1.84 9.85
N VAL A 43 17.84 -3.07 10.33
CA VAL A 43 18.62 -4.23 9.88
C VAL A 43 18.33 -4.56 8.41
N LEU A 44 17.05 -4.53 7.99
CA LEU A 44 16.68 -4.83 6.61
C LEU A 44 17.22 -3.80 5.60
N LEU A 45 17.36 -2.55 6.04
CA LEU A 45 17.80 -1.43 5.19
C LEU A 45 19.27 -1.06 5.39
N GLU A 46 20.07 -1.86 6.10
CA GLU A 46 21.50 -1.60 6.41
C GLU A 46 22.29 -1.17 5.16
N LYS A 47 22.12 -1.91 4.05
CA LYS A 47 22.76 -1.61 2.76
C LYS A 47 22.33 -0.27 2.15
N GLU A 48 21.09 0.16 2.41
CA GLU A 48 20.58 1.43 1.89
C GLU A 48 21.09 2.61 2.72
N PHE A 49 21.27 2.42 4.03
CA PHE A 49 21.95 3.41 4.89
C PHE A 49 23.41 3.61 4.45
N ASP A 50 24.13 2.54 4.14
CA ASP A 50 25.52 2.61 3.67
C ASP A 50 25.64 3.39 2.35
N LYS A 51 24.74 3.14 1.39
CA LYS A 51 24.70 3.87 0.10
C LYS A 51 24.46 5.36 0.27
N GLN A 52 23.64 5.74 1.25
CA GLN A 52 23.34 7.14 1.53
C GLN A 52 24.31 7.76 2.53
N HIS A 53 25.39 7.04 2.88
CA HIS A 53 26.41 7.48 3.84
C HIS A 53 25.83 7.90 5.20
N LEU A 54 24.72 7.28 5.60
CA LEU A 54 24.11 7.51 6.90
C LEU A 54 24.95 6.84 7.99
N PRO A 55 24.95 7.40 9.22
CA PRO A 55 25.72 6.84 10.32
C PRO A 55 25.26 5.41 10.62
N SER A 56 26.19 4.56 11.06
CA SER A 56 25.92 3.16 11.43
C SER A 56 24.78 3.01 12.45
N LYS A 57 24.49 4.07 13.22
CA LYS A 57 23.33 4.17 14.12
C LYS A 57 22.44 5.36 13.70
N PRO A 58 21.58 5.18 12.69
CA PRO A 58 20.67 6.22 12.23
C PRO A 58 19.62 6.55 13.29
N GLU A 59 19.12 7.78 13.29
CA GLU A 59 18.03 8.17 14.19
C GLU A 59 16.72 7.48 13.77
N LYS A 60 15.74 7.43 14.70
CA LYS A 60 14.44 6.82 14.37
C LYS A 60 13.71 7.52 13.23
N ALA A 61 13.90 8.83 13.10
CA ALA A 61 13.34 9.61 11.99
C ALA A 61 13.96 9.15 10.66
N ASP A 62 15.29 9.09 10.59
CA ASP A 62 16.02 8.65 9.40
C ASP A 62 15.65 7.23 8.98
N ILE A 63 15.50 6.31 9.94
CA ILE A 63 15.07 4.93 9.64
C ILE A 63 13.71 4.94 8.94
N LEU A 64 12.76 5.72 9.43
CA LEU A 64 11.42 5.80 8.87
C LEU A 64 11.41 6.52 7.51
N GLU A 65 12.16 7.60 7.37
CA GLU A 65 12.29 8.34 6.12
C GLU A 65 12.91 7.46 5.02
N MET A 66 14.02 6.79 5.33
CA MET A 66 14.65 5.83 4.42
C MET A 66 13.69 4.73 3.99
N THR A 67 12.92 4.18 4.95
CA THR A 67 11.93 3.14 4.67
C THR A 67 10.86 3.63 3.70
N VAL A 68 10.32 4.83 3.90
CA VAL A 68 9.29 5.40 3.02
C VAL A 68 9.86 5.61 1.62
N THR A 69 11.04 6.23 1.53
CA THR A 69 11.72 6.48 0.25
C THR A 69 12.02 5.19 -0.50
N PHE A 70 12.53 4.17 0.19
CA PHE A 70 12.79 2.84 -0.38
C PHE A 70 11.51 2.18 -0.91
N LEU A 71 10.42 2.22 -0.13
CA LEU A 71 9.13 1.64 -0.54
C LEU A 71 8.52 2.41 -1.72
N GLN A 72 8.62 3.74 -1.74
CA GLN A 72 8.16 4.54 -2.86
C GLN A 72 8.91 4.19 -4.14
N GLN A 73 10.24 4.00 -4.09
CA GLN A 73 11.01 3.57 -5.26
C GLN A 73 10.63 2.16 -5.72
N GLN A 74 10.48 1.22 -4.78
CA GLN A 74 10.04 -0.15 -5.07
C GLN A 74 8.63 -0.22 -5.69
N LEU A 75 7.72 0.64 -5.23
CA LEU A 75 6.35 0.74 -5.73
C LEU A 75 6.26 1.57 -7.01
N ALA A 76 7.13 2.56 -7.22
CA ALA A 76 7.21 3.28 -8.48
C ALA A 76 7.62 2.36 -9.64
N GLY A 77 8.47 1.35 -9.37
CA GLY A 77 8.78 0.29 -10.33
C GLY A 77 7.69 -0.79 -10.48
N LYS A 78 6.78 -0.89 -9.50
CA LYS A 78 5.61 -1.77 -9.54
C LYS A 78 4.37 -0.92 -9.76
N THR A 79 4.12 -0.53 -11.01
CA THR A 79 2.88 0.14 -11.43
C THR A 79 1.72 -0.49 -10.68
N VAL A 80 1.06 0.28 -9.79
CA VAL A 80 -0.19 -0.15 -9.18
C VAL A 80 -1.13 -0.38 -10.35
N ILE A 81 -1.31 -1.64 -10.72
CA ILE A 81 -2.09 -1.98 -11.90
C ILE A 81 -3.52 -1.57 -11.58
N THR A 82 -3.91 -0.42 -12.10
CA THR A 82 -5.30 0.00 -12.03
C THR A 82 -6.14 -1.07 -12.76
N PRO A 83 -7.40 -1.32 -12.36
CA PRO A 83 -8.23 -2.31 -13.03
C PRO A 83 -8.28 -2.13 -14.55
N GLY A 84 -8.20 -0.88 -15.04
CA GLY A 84 -8.09 -0.55 -16.46
C GLY A 84 -6.77 -0.98 -17.10
N GLN A 85 -5.63 -0.83 -16.42
CA GLN A 85 -4.33 -1.31 -16.89
C GLN A 85 -4.26 -2.85 -16.89
N ALA A 86 -4.81 -3.51 -15.88
CA ALA A 86 -4.86 -4.98 -15.80
C ALA A 86 -5.65 -5.56 -16.97
N HIS A 87 -6.81 -4.96 -17.24
CA HIS A 87 -7.66 -5.35 -18.37
C HIS A 87 -6.95 -5.10 -19.71
N ALA A 88 -6.32 -3.93 -19.88
CA ALA A 88 -5.61 -3.60 -21.12
C ALA A 88 -4.44 -4.56 -21.37
N GLU A 89 -3.63 -4.85 -20.35
CA GLU A 89 -2.51 -5.79 -20.43
C GLU A 89 -3.00 -7.22 -20.75
N GLY A 90 -4.01 -7.70 -20.03
CA GLY A 90 -4.60 -9.02 -20.27
C GLY A 90 -5.22 -9.16 -21.66
N TYR A 91 -5.91 -8.11 -22.13
CA TYR A 91 -6.45 -8.06 -23.49
C TYR A 91 -5.33 -8.13 -24.55
N CYS A 92 -4.29 -7.30 -24.42
CA CYS A 92 -3.16 -7.31 -25.35
C CYS A 92 -2.49 -8.68 -25.39
N LYS A 93 -2.28 -9.28 -24.23
CA LYS A 93 -1.66 -10.60 -24.09
C LYS A 93 -2.49 -11.69 -24.77
N CYS A 94 -3.82 -11.69 -24.56
CA CYS A 94 -4.74 -12.62 -25.18
C CYS A 94 -4.72 -12.54 -26.72
N VAL A 95 -4.76 -11.32 -27.28
CA VAL A 95 -4.70 -11.11 -28.73
C VAL A 95 -3.36 -11.60 -29.29
N GLN A 96 -2.25 -11.28 -28.62
CA GLN A 96 -0.91 -11.70 -29.06
C GLN A 96 -0.75 -13.22 -29.03
N ASP A 97 -1.19 -13.89 -27.97
CA ASP A 97 -1.09 -15.34 -27.85
C ASP A 97 -1.97 -16.05 -28.90
N SER A 98 -3.15 -15.50 -29.19
CA SER A 98 -4.03 -15.99 -30.25
C SER A 98 -3.40 -15.84 -31.63
N LEU A 99 -2.75 -14.70 -31.93
CA LEU A 99 -2.02 -14.49 -33.17
C LEU A 99 -0.85 -15.47 -33.31
N ASN A 100 -0.07 -15.65 -32.25
CA ASN A 100 1.05 -16.59 -32.23
C ASN A 100 0.58 -18.02 -32.51
N TYR A 101 -0.49 -18.46 -31.85
CA TYR A 101 -1.06 -19.78 -32.07
C TYR A 101 -1.52 -19.95 -33.52
N LEU A 102 -2.33 -19.03 -34.05
CA LEU A 102 -2.91 -19.15 -35.39
C LEU A 102 -1.91 -18.97 -36.52
N SER A 103 -0.78 -18.32 -36.28
CA SER A 103 0.27 -18.13 -37.29
C SER A 103 0.76 -19.45 -37.92
N CYS A 104 0.65 -20.56 -37.18
CA CYS A 104 1.09 -21.89 -37.60
C CYS A 104 -0.02 -22.79 -38.17
N TYR A 105 -1.30 -22.41 -38.03
CA TYR A 105 -2.43 -23.32 -38.30
C TYR A 105 -3.52 -22.74 -39.21
N ASP A 106 -3.80 -21.44 -39.13
CA ASP A 106 -4.93 -20.84 -39.85
C ASP A 106 -4.68 -19.36 -40.20
N GLY A 107 -4.31 -19.14 -41.45
CA GLY A 107 -4.06 -17.80 -41.98
C GLY A 107 -5.30 -16.91 -42.08
N GLN A 108 -6.52 -17.46 -42.21
CA GLN A 108 -7.73 -16.64 -42.30
C GLN A 108 -8.12 -16.09 -40.93
N SER A 109 -8.19 -16.95 -39.92
CA SER A 109 -8.45 -16.54 -38.53
C SER A 109 -7.37 -15.58 -38.01
N TYR A 110 -6.11 -15.77 -38.42
CA TYR A 110 -5.01 -14.86 -38.11
C TYR A 110 -5.28 -13.44 -38.61
N GLN A 111 -5.68 -13.25 -39.88
CA GLN A 111 -5.99 -11.92 -40.40
C GLN A 111 -7.17 -11.27 -39.66
N GLN A 112 -8.18 -12.07 -39.30
CA GLN A 112 -9.34 -11.58 -38.55
C GLN A 112 -8.96 -11.14 -37.13
N ILE A 113 -8.04 -11.82 -36.46
CA ILE A 113 -7.63 -11.43 -35.10
C ILE A 113 -6.65 -10.25 -35.11
N LYS A 114 -5.86 -10.09 -36.19
CA LYS A 114 -4.87 -9.01 -36.33
C LYS A 114 -5.48 -7.61 -36.24
N GLN A 115 -6.75 -7.44 -36.62
CA GLN A 115 -7.47 -6.16 -36.51
C GLN A 115 -7.69 -5.70 -35.06
N PHE A 116 -7.64 -6.62 -34.08
CA PHE A 116 -7.87 -6.33 -32.66
C PHE A 116 -6.59 -5.92 -31.92
N GLN A 117 -5.44 -5.93 -32.59
CA GLN A 117 -4.16 -5.51 -32.00
C GLN A 117 -4.14 -3.99 -31.80
N PRO A 118 -3.88 -3.48 -30.58
CA PRO A 118 -3.78 -2.05 -30.36
C PRO A 118 -2.62 -1.44 -31.15
N PRO A 119 -2.77 -0.20 -31.68
CA PRO A 119 -1.78 0.44 -32.55
C PRO A 119 -0.40 0.59 -31.89
N GLN A 120 -0.32 0.71 -30.56
CA GLN A 120 0.95 0.77 -29.82
C GLN A 120 1.79 -0.52 -29.83
N PHE A 121 1.21 -1.66 -30.23
CA PHE A 121 1.90 -2.96 -30.26
C PHE A 121 2.16 -3.48 -31.69
N ALA A 122 1.69 -2.78 -32.72
CA ALA A 122 1.86 -3.18 -34.12
C ALA A 122 3.30 -3.04 -34.64
N SER A 123 4.24 -2.56 -33.82
CA SER A 123 5.61 -2.23 -34.22
C SER A 123 6.70 -2.76 -33.28
N GLN A 124 6.40 -3.68 -32.37
CA GLN A 124 7.48 -4.36 -31.64
C GLN A 124 8.11 -5.43 -32.52
N ASP A 125 9.01 -4.98 -33.40
CA ASP A 125 10.18 -5.76 -33.75
C ASP A 125 10.94 -6.08 -32.45
N MET A 126 11.44 -7.31 -32.38
CA MET A 126 11.98 -7.93 -31.18
C MET A 126 13.38 -7.39 -30.88
N SER A 127 13.52 -6.09 -30.58
CA SER A 127 14.80 -5.51 -30.16
C SER A 127 14.62 -4.29 -29.25
N HIS A 128 14.99 -4.48 -27.98
CA HIS A 128 15.42 -3.47 -27.01
C HIS A 128 14.38 -2.43 -26.53
N VAL A 129 13.74 -2.72 -25.39
CA VAL A 129 12.90 -1.76 -24.66
C VAL A 129 13.76 -0.87 -23.76
N THR A 130 14.06 0.34 -24.21
CA THR A 130 14.35 1.49 -23.33
C THR A 130 13.07 2.33 -23.26
N LEU A 131 12.41 2.32 -22.12
CA LEU A 131 11.20 3.13 -21.88
C LEU A 131 11.60 4.57 -21.55
N HIS A 132 11.37 5.50 -22.49
CA HIS A 132 11.24 6.91 -22.17
C HIS A 132 9.97 7.44 -22.83
N SER A 133 8.96 7.73 -22.01
CA SER A 133 7.71 8.36 -22.46
C SER A 133 7.33 9.46 -21.47
N SER A 134 7.51 10.70 -21.90
CA SER A 134 6.95 11.89 -21.24
C SER A 134 5.41 11.83 -21.23
N PRO A 135 4.74 12.43 -20.23
CA PRO A 135 3.27 12.44 -20.18
C PRO A 135 2.69 13.52 -21.12
N PRO A 136 1.49 13.34 -21.69
CA PRO A 136 0.79 14.41 -22.39
C PRO A 136 0.10 15.36 -21.40
N SER A 137 0.19 16.65 -21.70
CA SER A 137 -0.50 17.73 -21.01
C SER A 137 -2.01 17.66 -21.28
N VAL A 138 -2.82 17.61 -20.23
CA VAL A 138 -4.28 17.77 -20.32
C VAL A 138 -4.69 18.98 -19.48
N ASN A 139 -5.09 20.04 -20.19
CA ASN A 139 -5.90 21.11 -19.63
C ASN A 139 -7.29 20.56 -19.31
N SER A 140 -7.70 20.67 -18.06
CA SER A 140 -9.12 20.55 -17.68
C SER A 140 -9.38 21.47 -16.50
N ALA A 141 -9.69 22.73 -16.82
CA ALA A 141 -10.31 23.67 -15.90
C ALA A 141 -11.70 23.15 -15.53
N HIS A 142 -11.88 22.76 -14.27
CA HIS A 142 -13.18 22.57 -13.67
C HIS A 142 -13.24 23.41 -12.40
N ASN A 143 -14.06 24.45 -12.50
CA ASN A 143 -14.30 25.48 -11.53
C ASN A 143 -15.13 24.89 -10.38
N TRP A 144 -14.56 24.79 -9.18
CA TRP A 144 -15.29 24.38 -7.98
C TRP A 144 -15.89 25.60 -7.29
N ASN A 145 -17.08 26.00 -7.74
CA ASN A 145 -17.98 26.86 -6.96
C ASN A 145 -19.09 25.99 -6.37
N GLY A 146 -19.07 25.77 -5.05
CA GLY A 146 -20.11 24.99 -4.38
C GLY A 146 -19.84 24.67 -2.92
N GLN A 147 -20.18 25.62 -2.05
CA GLN A 147 -20.94 25.44 -0.81
C GLN A 147 -20.47 24.35 0.18
N PHE A 148 -19.86 24.81 1.27
CA PHE A 148 -19.65 24.06 2.49
C PHE A 148 -20.99 23.61 3.10
N LEU A 149 -21.17 22.30 3.26
CA LEU A 149 -22.06 21.72 4.27
C LEU A 149 -21.23 20.80 5.17
N PRO A 150 -21.36 20.89 6.51
CA PRO A 150 -20.49 20.16 7.42
C PRO A 150 -21.02 18.74 7.67
N ASN A 151 -20.14 17.88 8.24
CA ASN A 151 -20.40 16.56 8.81
C ASN A 151 -20.59 15.42 7.77
N THR A 152 -19.98 14.22 7.85
CA THR A 152 -19.29 13.42 8.88
C THR A 152 -18.40 12.45 8.09
N THR A 153 -17.12 12.19 8.36
CA THR A 153 -16.57 11.25 9.34
C THR A 153 -15.06 11.28 9.08
N LYS A 154 -14.40 12.38 9.44
CA LYS A 154 -12.94 12.38 9.48
C LYS A 154 -12.58 11.43 10.62
N SER A 155 -11.96 10.30 10.28
CA SER A 155 -11.34 9.39 11.25
C SER A 155 -10.61 10.23 12.27
N LEU A 156 -11.20 10.32 13.46
CA LEU A 156 -10.58 10.95 14.61
C LEU A 156 -9.38 10.08 14.89
N TRP A 157 -8.23 10.50 14.39
CA TRP A 157 -6.96 10.08 14.95
C TRP A 157 -7.10 10.33 16.45
N ARG A 158 -7.26 9.25 17.21
CA ARG A 158 -7.32 9.34 18.67
C ARG A 158 -5.89 9.20 19.14
N PRO A 159 -5.28 10.28 19.67
CA PRO A 159 -4.08 10.11 20.47
C PRO A 159 -4.50 9.22 21.64
N TRP A 160 -3.73 8.15 21.87
CA TRP A 160 -3.74 7.46 23.16
C TRP A 160 -3.18 8.38 24.23
#